data_AF-A0A9N9J8L6-F1
#
_entry.id   AF-A0A9N9J8L6-F1
#
_cell.length_a   1.000
_cell.length_b   1.000
_cell.length_c   1.000
_cell.angle_alpha   90.00
_cell.angle_beta   90.00
_cell.angle_gamma   90.00
#
_symmetry.space_group_name_H-M   'P 1'
#
loop_
_entity.id
_entity.type
_entity.pdbx_description
1 polymer ?
#
loop_
_entity_poly.entity_id
_entity_poly.type
_entity_poly.pdbx_seq_one_letter_code
_entity_poly.pdbx_strand_id
1 'polypeptide(L)' 'MPQNPGLVYLHYDDLDIVPPFKQPRVKCKYCPHTCNKALNKCESHLKNCSKIDNETYQSYFGHSKITSSQ' A
#
# COMPACT_ATOMS: atom_id res chain seq x y z
N MET A 1 2.97 -19.67 -0.18
CA MET A 1 1.66 -19.30 0.39
C MET A 1 1.30 -17.96 -0.24
N PRO A 2 0.18 -17.80 -0.96
CA PRO A 2 -0.24 -16.46 -1.36
C PRO A 2 -0.53 -15.69 -0.07
N GLN A 3 0.23 -14.62 0.18
CA GLN A 3 -0.09 -13.69 1.25
C GLN A 3 -1.53 -13.23 1.02
N ASN A 4 -2.36 -13.36 2.05
CA ASN A 4 -3.78 -13.08 1.94
C ASN A 4 -3.96 -11.66 1.38
N PRO A 5 -4.51 -11.47 0.16
CA PRO A 5 -4.50 -10.18 -0.53
C PRO A 5 -5.24 -9.10 0.25
N GLY A 6 -6.09 -9.46 1.22
CA GLY A 6 -6.74 -8.52 2.12
C GLY A 6 -5.77 -7.77 3.05
N LEU A 7 -4.59 -8.30 3.33
CA LEU A 7 -3.63 -7.71 4.27
C LEU A 7 -3.01 -6.41 3.75
N VAL A 8 -2.95 -6.20 2.42
CA VAL A 8 -2.41 -4.96 1.85
C VAL A 8 -3.14 -3.74 2.40
N TYR A 9 -4.45 -3.86 2.61
CA TYR A 9 -5.30 -2.73 3.03
C TYR A 9 -5.05 -2.32 4.48
N LEU A 10 -4.39 -3.15 5.30
CA LEU A 10 -3.98 -2.75 6.66
C LEU A 10 -2.96 -1.60 6.64
N HIS A 11 -2.24 -1.42 5.53
CA HIS A 11 -1.27 -0.35 5.30
C HIS A 11 -1.88 0.95 4.75
N TYR A 12 -3.21 0.98 4.64
CA TYR A 12 -3.94 2.12 4.10
C TYR A 12 -5.11 2.53 5.01
N ASP A 13 -5.46 3.81 4.96
CA ASP A 13 -6.68 4.35 5.52
C ASP A 13 -7.73 4.47 4.41
N ASP A 14 -8.96 4.05 4.68
CA ASP A 14 -10.08 4.27 3.78
C ASP A 14 -10.40 5.77 3.68
N LEU A 15 -10.56 6.26 2.46
CA LEU A 15 -11.07 7.59 2.20
C LEU A 15 -12.54 7.50 1.83
N ASP A 16 -13.34 8.46 2.32
CA ASP A 16 -14.72 8.60 1.92
C ASP A 16 -14.88 8.61 0.40
N ILE A 17 -15.95 7.98 -0.07
CA ILE A 17 -16.29 7.93 -1.50
C ILE A 17 -16.64 9.35 -1.95
N VAL A 18 -15.78 9.97 -2.76
CA VAL A 18 -16.02 11.32 -3.30
C VAL A 18 -16.90 11.22 -4.55
N PRO A 19 -18.13 11.76 -4.56
CA PRO A 19 -18.96 11.84 -5.76
C PRO A 19 -18.27 12.69 -6.84
N PRO A 20 -18.46 12.42 -8.15
CA PRO A 20 -19.38 11.49 -8.79
C PRO A 20 -18.78 10.09 -9.08
N PHE A 21 -17.49 9.90 -8.86
CA PHE A 21 -16.81 8.64 -9.14
C PHE A 21 -16.91 7.74 -7.92
N LYS A 22 -17.86 6.78 -7.93
CA LYS A 22 -18.13 5.80 -6.86
C LYS A 22 -16.96 4.83 -6.55
N GLN A 23 -15.74 5.15 -6.94
CA GLN A 23 -14.58 4.30 -6.69
C GLN A 23 -14.07 4.55 -5.26
N PRO A 24 -14.02 3.51 -4.40
CA PRO A 24 -13.41 3.62 -3.09
C PRO A 24 -11.93 4.01 -3.26
N ARG A 25 -11.49 5.03 -2.52
CA ARG A 25 -10.11 5.48 -2.49
C ARG A 25 -9.51 5.15 -1.13
N VAL A 26 -8.19 4.96 -1.12
CA VAL A 26 -7.43 4.71 0.09
C VAL A 26 -6.19 5.59 0.12
N LYS A 27 -5.74 5.95 1.31
CA LYS A 27 -4.52 6.72 1.55
C LYS A 27 -3.48 5.84 2.20
N CYS A 28 -2.23 5.91 1.74
CA CYS A 28 -1.14 5.20 2.40
C CYS A 28 -0.91 5.76 3.81
N LYS A 29 -0.75 4.90 4.81
CA LYS A 29 -0.45 5.32 6.20
C LYS A 29 0.93 5.97 6.36
N TYR A 30 1.87 5.65 5.45
CA TYR A 30 3.27 6.06 5.54
C TYR A 30 3.60 7.31 4.72
N CYS A 31 2.78 7.65 3.72
CA CYS A 31 3.05 8.77 2.82
C CYS A 31 1.75 9.45 2.35
N PRO A 32 1.80 10.69 1.81
CA PRO A 32 0.59 11.39 1.38
C PRO A 32 -0.04 10.83 0.10
N HIS A 33 0.43 9.68 -0.41
CA HIS A 33 -0.11 9.08 -1.63
C HIS A 33 -1.51 8.50 -1.41
N THR A 34 -2.39 8.76 -2.36
CA THR A 34 -3.75 8.19 -2.42
C THR A 34 -3.93 7.40 -3.70
N CYS A 35 -4.52 6.22 -3.63
CA CYS A 35 -4.83 5.39 -4.78
C CYS A 35 -6.26 4.83 -4.69
N ASN A 36 -6.76 4.27 -5.79
CA ASN A 36 -8.01 3.53 -5.75
C ASN A 36 -7.83 2.26 -4.91
N LYS A 37 -8.87 1.82 -4.19
CA LYS A 37 -8.89 0.59 -3.40
C LYS A 37 -8.89 -0.65 -4.31
N ALA A 38 -7.79 -0.83 -5.04
CA ALA A 38 -7.55 -1.91 -5.96
C ALA A 38 -6.24 -2.59 -5.54
N LEU A 39 -6.31 -3.88 -5.23
CA LEU A 39 -5.20 -4.70 -4.73
C LEU A 39 -3.89 -4.43 -5.47
N ASN A 40 -3.89 -4.58 -6.81
CA ASN A 40 -2.70 -4.40 -7.63
C ASN A 40 -2.08 -2.99 -7.51
N LYS A 41 -2.92 -1.95 -7.34
CA LYS A 41 -2.45 -0.56 -7.18
C LYS A 41 -1.86 -0.35 -5.78
N CYS A 42 -2.54 -0.86 -4.74
CA CYS A 42 -2.06 -0.80 -3.37
C CYS A 42 -0.76 -1.60 -3.19
N GLU A 43 -0.65 -2.80 -3.73
CA GLU A 43 0.58 -3.59 -3.61
C GLU A 43 1.73 -2.95 -4.38
N SER A 44 1.48 -2.48 -5.60
CA SER A 44 2.49 -1.78 -6.41
C SER A 44 3.00 -0.52 -5.70
N HIS A 45 2.11 0.26 -5.10
CA HIS A 45 2.51 1.42 -4.30
C HIS A 45 3.30 0.99 -3.05
N LEU A 46 2.79 0.05 -2.26
CA LEU A 46 3.41 -0.40 -1.01
C LEU A 46 4.82 -0.94 -1.25
N LYS A 47 5.02 -1.69 -2.34
CA LYS A 47 6.32 -2.21 -2.76
C LYS A 47 7.35 -1.11 -3.05
N ASN A 48 6.89 0.04 -3.56
CA ASN A 48 7.75 1.17 -3.93
C ASN A 48 7.68 2.34 -2.93
N CYS A 49 6.93 2.19 -1.83
CA CYS A 49 6.72 3.27 -0.89
C CYS A 49 8.03 3.55 -0.16
N SER A 50 8.68 4.69 -0.44
CA SER A 50 9.96 5.03 0.21
C SER A 50 9.81 5.28 1.71
N LYS A 51 8.60 5.61 2.18
CA LYS A 51 8.31 5.96 3.57
C LYS A 51 7.91 4.78 4.45
N ILE A 52 7.60 3.61 3.88
CA ILE A 52 7.42 2.40 4.70
C ILE A 52 8.78 1.98 5.29
N ASP A 53 8.74 1.65 6.57
CA ASP A 53 9.87 1.06 7.29
C ASP A 53 10.17 -0.37 6.79
N ASN A 54 11.41 -0.82 6.98
CA ASN A 54 11.88 -2.12 6.50
C ASN A 54 11.26 -3.29 7.28
N GLU A 55 11.01 -3.16 8.59
CA GLU A 55 10.35 -4.21 9.38
C GLU A 55 8.93 -4.46 8.88
N THR A 56 8.16 -3.40 8.69
CA THR A 56 6.80 -3.46 8.14
C THR A 56 6.81 -4.06 6.73
N TYR A 57 7.76 -3.62 5.89
CA TYR A 57 7.91 -4.13 4.53
C TYR A 57 8.25 -5.63 4.53
N GLN A 58 9.18 -6.06 5.37
CA GLN A 58 9.60 -7.46 5.48
C GLN A 58 8.50 -8.34 6.07
N SER A 59 7.74 -7.83 7.05
CA SER A 59 6.60 -8.54 7.61
C SER A 59 5.52 -8.83 6.57
N TYR A 60 5.32 -7.92 5.60
CA TYR A 60 4.39 -8.14 4.49
C TYR A 60 5.06 -8.96 3.39
N PHE A 61 6.06 -8.42 2.68
CA PHE A 61 6.63 -9.02 1.48
C PHE A 61 7.55 -10.24 1.73
N GLY A 62 7.93 -10.51 2.98
CA GLY A 62 8.80 -11.65 3.34
C GLY A 62 10.28 -11.44 2.99
N HIS A 63 10.66 -10.24 2.52
CA HIS A 63 12.04 -9.89 2.22
C HIS A 63 12.30 -8.41 2.54
N SER A 64 13.56 -8.04 2.76
CA SER A 64 13.93 -6.65 3.02
C SER A 64 13.72 -5.77 1.78
N LYS A 65 13.43 -4.50 2.02
CA LYS A 65 13.32 -3.47 1.00
C LYS A 65 14.70 -3.22 0.40
N ILE A 66 14.87 -3.58 -0.87
CA ILE A 66 16.09 -3.23 -1.61
C ILE A 66 15.97 -1.76 -1.98
N THR A 67 16.45 -0.88 -1.11
CA THR A 67 16.74 0.49 -1.52
C THR A 67 18.01 0.43 -2.35
N SER A 68 17.87 0.31 -3.67
CA SER A 68 18.98 0.61 -4.58
C SER A 68 19.27 2.10 -4.44
N SER A 69 20.13 2.44 -3.49
CA SER A 69 20.84 3.71 -3.49
C SER A 69 21.81 3.64 -4.67
N GLN A 70 21.44 4.27 -5.79
CA GLN A 70 22.41 4.63 -6.83
C GLN A 70 23.30 5.76 -6.32
#